data_AF-A0A3C1NJ39-F1
#
_entry.id   AF-A0A3C1NJ39-F1
#
_cell.length_a   1.000
_cell.length_b   1.000
_cell.length_c   1.000
_cell.angle_alpha   90.00
_cell.angle_beta   90.00
_cell.angle_gamma   90.00
#
_symmetry.space_group_name_H-M   'P 1'
#
loop_
_entity.id
_entity.type
_entity.pdbx_description
1 polymer ?
#
loop_
_entity_poly.entity_id
_entity_poly.type
_entity_poly.pdbx_seq_one_letter_code
_entity_poly.pdbx_strand_id
1 'polypeptide(L)'
;MPSFDLVSKVDIQTLDNAINVVKKEITNRFDFKDSHVVIDLNKKDFKVNLEADSDMKINQIIDVMISRSMKQGLAAEVYDLSKEP
;
A
#
# COMPACT_ATOMS: atom_id res chain seq x y z
N MET A 1 1.18 -24.45 -32.01
CA MET A 1 0.50 -23.18 -31.70
C MET A 1 1.19 -22.60 -30.48
N PRO A 2 1.62 -21.33 -30.49
CA PRO A 2 2.12 -20.70 -29.28
C PRO A 2 0.96 -20.46 -28.30
N SER A 3 1.19 -20.74 -27.01
CA SER A 3 0.31 -20.44 -25.89
C SER A 3 1.11 -19.76 -24.78
N PHE A 4 0.44 -19.07 -23.86
CA PHE A 4 1.05 -18.41 -22.71
C PHE A 4 0.14 -18.53 -21.49
N ASP A 5 0.72 -18.37 -20.30
CA ASP A 5 0.02 -18.44 -19.02
C ASP A 5 -0.40 -17.05 -18.53
N LEU A 6 -1.57 -16.97 -17.91
CA LEU A 6 -2.01 -15.79 -17.17
C LEU A 6 -1.50 -15.90 -15.73
N VAL A 7 -0.68 -14.95 -15.30
CA VAL A 7 -0.13 -14.89 -13.95
C VAL A 7 -0.59 -13.61 -13.24
N SER A 8 -1.09 -13.77 -12.02
CA SER A 8 -1.28 -12.67 -11.07
C SER A 8 -0.35 -12.93 -9.89
N LYS A 9 0.84 -12.36 -9.95
CA LYS A 9 1.86 -12.49 -8.89
C LYS A 9 2.27 -11.10 -8.46
N VAL A 10 2.21 -10.86 -7.16
CA VAL A 10 2.75 -9.65 -6.53
C VAL A 10 4.17 -9.96 -6.11
N ASP A 11 5.13 -9.18 -6.62
CA ASP A 11 6.51 -9.24 -6.13
C ASP A 11 6.57 -8.59 -4.75
N ILE A 12 6.89 -9.39 -3.72
CA ILE A 12 6.97 -8.94 -2.32
C ILE A 12 8.03 -7.86 -2.13
N GLN A 13 9.14 -7.92 -2.87
CA GLN A 13 10.20 -6.93 -2.76
C GLN A 13 9.75 -5.59 -3.33
N THR A 14 9.05 -5.62 -4.48
CA THR A 14 8.43 -4.43 -5.06
C THR A 14 7.35 -3.85 -4.15
N LEU A 15 6.53 -4.70 -3.54
CA LEU A 15 5.50 -4.28 -2.57
C LEU A 15 6.14 -3.63 -1.34
N ASP A 16 7.16 -4.26 -0.76
CA ASP A 16 7.90 -3.71 0.38
C ASP A 16 8.53 -2.34 0.04
N ASN A 17 9.14 -2.22 -1.13
CA ASN A 17 9.69 -0.96 -1.61
C ASN A 17 8.59 0.11 -1.76
N ALA A 18 7.43 -0.24 -2.30
CA ALA A 18 6.29 0.66 -2.45
C ALA A 18 5.81 1.16 -1.07
N ILE A 19 5.57 0.24 -0.12
CA ILE A 19 5.14 0.57 1.24
C ILE A 19 6.17 1.44 1.97
N ASN A 20 7.48 1.17 1.80
CA ASN A 20 8.53 1.99 2.41
C ASN A 20 8.57 3.42 1.86
N VAL A 21 8.26 3.61 0.57
CA VAL A 21 8.12 4.95 -0.03
C VAL A 21 6.91 5.67 0.55
N VAL A 22 5.78 4.97 0.70
CA VAL A 22 4.55 5.52 1.30
C VAL A 22 4.82 5.97 2.73
N LYS A 23 5.46 5.14 3.56
CA LYS A 23 5.85 5.50 4.93
C LYS A 23 6.63 6.82 4.98
N LYS A 24 7.68 6.94 4.16
CA LYS A 24 8.51 8.15 4.10
C LYS A 24 7.71 9.37 3.66
N GLU A 25 6.83 9.22 2.68
CA GLU A 25 6.00 10.32 2.20
C GLU A 25 5.01 10.79 3.27
N ILE A 26 4.32 9.86 3.93
CA ILE A 26 3.38 10.18 5.01
C ILE A 26 4.10 10.83 6.21
N THR A 27 5.28 10.34 6.61
CA THR A 27 6.06 10.97 7.68
C THR A 27 6.50 12.40 7.34
N ASN A 28 6.75 12.71 6.07
CA ASN A 28 7.17 14.04 5.63
C ASN A 28 5.99 15.02 5.42
N ARG A 29 4.75 14.53 5.45
CA ARG A 29 3.56 15.35 5.25
C ARG A 29 3.18 16.10 6.53
N PHE A 30 3.03 17.43 6.41
CA PHE A 30 2.73 18.29 7.56
C PHE A 30 1.38 17.98 8.22
N ASP A 31 0.39 17.55 7.43
CA ASP A 31 -0.95 17.18 7.90
C ASP A 31 -1.01 15.84 8.68
N PHE A 32 0.05 15.04 8.60
CA PHE A 32 0.25 13.83 9.40
C PHE A 32 1.22 14.05 10.56
N LYS A 33 1.79 15.25 10.69
CA LYS A 33 2.66 15.60 11.81
C LYS A 33 1.88 15.51 13.13
N ASP A 34 2.48 14.88 14.13
CA ASP A 34 1.90 14.62 15.45
C ASP A 34 0.64 13.72 15.46
N SER A 35 0.31 13.10 14.32
CA SER A 35 -0.76 12.11 14.18
C SER A 35 -0.26 10.71 14.53
N HIS A 36 -1.09 9.90 15.18
CA HIS A 36 -0.81 8.48 15.25
C HIS A 36 -1.07 7.87 13.86
N VAL A 37 -0.03 7.31 13.24
CA VAL A 37 -0.13 6.61 11.97
C VAL A 37 0.68 5.32 12.03
N VAL A 38 0.02 4.20 11.76
CA VAL A 38 0.67 2.90 11.57
C VAL A 38 0.44 2.46 10.14
N ILE A 39 1.54 2.08 9.48
CA ILE A 39 1.52 1.41 8.19
C ILE A 39 2.44 0.21 8.39
N ASP A 40 1.90 -1.01 8.36
CA ASP A 40 2.70 -2.21 8.56
C ASP A 40 2.40 -3.26 7.51
N LEU A 41 3.45 -3.78 6.86
CA LEU A 41 3.33 -4.82 5.84
C LEU A 41 3.74 -6.16 6.44
N ASN A 42 2.76 -7.02 6.68
CA ASN A 42 3.00 -8.42 7.00
C ASN A 42 3.27 -9.20 5.72
N LYS A 43 4.56 -9.40 5.42
CA LYS A 43 5.04 -10.15 4.23
C LYS A 43 4.66 -11.62 4.21
N LYS A 44 4.37 -12.22 5.37
CA LYS A 44 3.98 -13.65 5.46
C LYS A 44 2.51 -13.84 5.09
N ASP A 45 1.65 -12.95 5.59
CA ASP A 45 0.21 -13.05 5.43
C ASP A 45 -0.32 -12.21 4.25
N PHE A 46 0.55 -11.47 3.56
CA PHE A 46 0.19 -10.51 2.50
C PHE A 46 -0.89 -9.52 2.95
N LYS A 47 -0.69 -8.94 4.14
CA LYS A 47 -1.62 -7.96 4.73
C LYS A 47 -0.90 -6.66 5.04
N VAL A 48 -1.57 -5.55 4.75
CA VAL A 48 -1.15 -4.23 5.18
C VAL A 48 -2.10 -3.77 6.29
N ASN A 49 -1.56 -3.53 7.49
CA ASN A 49 -2.30 -2.95 8.59
C ASN A 49 -2.13 -1.44 8.55
N LEU A 50 -3.26 -0.72 8.57
CA LEU A 50 -3.31 0.74 8.57
C LEU A 50 -4.05 1.20 9.82
N GLU A 51 -3.45 2.10 10.58
CA GLU A 51 -4.11 2.77 11.71
C GLU A 51 -3.85 4.26 11.59
N ALA A 52 -4.89 5.07 11.77
CA ALA A 52 -4.76 6.52 11.80
C ALA A 52 -5.86 7.15 12.68
N ASP A 53 -5.68 8.41 13.08
CA ASP A 53 -6.63 9.13 13.94
C ASP A 53 -8.02 9.34 13.31
N SER A 54 -8.19 9.15 12.00
CA SER A 54 -9.47 9.30 11.31
C SER A 54 -9.53 8.54 9.99
N ASP A 55 -10.75 8.19 9.57
CA ASP A 55 -11.01 7.55 8.27
C ASP A 55 -10.52 8.41 7.09
N MET A 56 -10.58 9.74 7.24
CA MET A 56 -10.06 10.66 6.23
C MET A 56 -8.55 10.49 6.03
N LYS A 57 -7.80 10.27 7.12
CA LYS A 57 -6.36 10.00 7.05
C LYS A 57 -6.07 8.61 6.48
N ILE A 58 -6.86 7.60 6.84
CA ILE A 58 -6.75 6.26 6.26
C ILE A 58 -6.94 6.32 4.73
N ASN A 59 -7.98 6.98 4.25
CA ASN A 59 -8.24 7.14 2.82
C ASN A 59 -7.08 7.83 2.10
N GLN A 60 -6.51 8.89 2.68
CA GLN A 60 -5.34 9.55 2.11
C GLN A 60 -4.10 8.66 2.07
N ILE A 61 -3.89 7.80 3.08
CA ILE A 61 -2.80 6.81 3.07
C ILE A 61 -3.03 5.79 1.96
N ILE A 62 -4.27 5.29 1.79
CA ILE A 62 -4.65 4.35 0.73
C ILE A 62 -4.38 4.95 -0.65
N ASP A 63 -4.79 6.20 -0.89
CA ASP A 63 -4.57 6.89 -2.16
C ASP A 63 -3.08 7.01 -2.51
N VAL A 64 -2.26 7.40 -1.53
CA VAL A 64 -0.80 7.48 -1.69
C VAL A 64 -0.22 6.08 -1.94
N MET A 65 -0.70 5.07 -1.22
CA MET A 65 -0.28 3.69 -1.37
C MET A 65 -0.52 3.16 -2.78
N ILE A 66 -1.73 3.32 -3.31
CA ILE A 66 -2.08 2.90 -4.67
C ILE A 66 -1.21 3.64 -5.69
N SER A 67 -1.11 4.96 -5.58
CA SER A 67 -0.31 5.80 -6.49
C SER A 67 1.16 5.40 -6.53
N ARG A 68 1.76 5.12 -5.36
CA ARG A 68 3.17 4.69 -5.27
C ARG A 68 3.38 3.27 -5.75
N SER A 69 2.42 2.38 -5.52
CA SER A 69 2.47 1.00 -5.99
C SER A 69 2.43 0.93 -7.51
N MET A 70 1.53 1.70 -8.14
CA MET A 70 1.45 1.82 -9.60
C MET A 70 2.75 2.35 -10.21
N LYS A 71 3.39 3.33 -9.56
CA LYS A 71 4.71 3.84 -9.99
C LYS A 71 5.84 2.81 -9.87
N GLN A 72 5.68 1.79 -9.03
CA GLN A 72 6.61 0.66 -8.93
C GLN A 72 6.19 -0.54 -9.79
N GLY A 73 5.16 -0.41 -10.63
CA GLY A 73 4.70 -1.46 -11.53
C GLY A 73 3.73 -2.47 -10.90
N LEU A 74 3.18 -2.17 -9.72
CA LEU A 74 2.11 -2.94 -9.10
C LEU A 74 0.75 -2.37 -9.50
N ALA A 75 -0.11 -3.20 -10.08
CA ALA A 75 -1.47 -2.81 -10.41
C ALA A 75 -2.27 -2.42 -9.14
N ALA A 76 -3.27 -1.57 -9.24
CA ALA A 76 -4.07 -1.15 -8.09
C ALA A 76 -4.92 -2.31 -7.54
N GLU A 77 -5.32 -3.22 -8.43
CA GLU A 77 -6.16 -4.39 -8.20
C GLU A 77 -5.49 -5.46 -7.34
N VAL A 78 -4.19 -5.31 -7.02
CA VAL A 78 -3.50 -6.18 -6.06
C VAL A 78 -3.96 -5.95 -4.62
N TYR A 79 -4.62 -4.81 -4.36
CA TYR A 79 -5.15 -4.46 -3.04
C TYR A 79 -6.63 -4.79 -2.96
N ASP A 80 -6.98 -5.67 -2.01
CA ASP A 80 -8.37 -5.90 -1.62
C ASP A 80 -8.76 -4.91 -0.50
N LEU A 81 -9.50 -3.87 -0.89
CA LEU A 81 -10.00 -2.83 0.01
C LEU A 81 -11.45 -3.09 0.46
N SER A 82 -12.04 -4.24 0.10
CA SER A 82 -13.43 -4.56 0.44
C SER A 82 -13.63 -4.89 1.92
N LYS A 83 -12.55 -5.26 2.61
CA LYS A 83 -12.52 -5.33 4.05
C LYS A 83 -12.19 -3.95 4.56
N GLU A 84 -13.21 -3.22 5.01
CA GLU A 84 -13.00 -2.02 5.81
C GLU A 84 -11.99 -2.36 6.94
N PRO A 85 -10.98 -1.51 7.17
CA PRO A 85 -10.02 -1.69 8.25
C PRO A 85 -10.70 -1.66 9.63
#